data_AF-A0A838H1S4-F1
#
_entry.id   AF-A0A838H1S4-F1
#
_cell.length_a   1.000
_cell.length_b   1.000
_cell.length_c   1.000
_cell.angle_alpha   90.00
_cell.angle_beta   90.00
_cell.angle_gamma   90.00
#
_symmetry.space_group_name_H-M   'P 1'
#
loop_
_entity.id
_entity.type
_entity.pdbx_description
1 polymer ?
#
loop_
_entity_poly.entity_id
_entity_poly.type
_entity_poly.pdbx_seq_one_letter_code
_entity_poly.pdbx_strand_id
1 'polypeptide(L)'
;MSGFFANGHRRLRVIGVATLVLAGAGTIAATAGPNATDHQLTAIHRSQPSNASDEWPITECGTFDGQGCTPTSERVDLDRPTFSDPTKIDNPLFPVSTLDSVIQVGTVDGLPFRSETTTLPDTGVVDWYGTEVPVVLSQYVAYLDGQIEEVALDRYAQADDGSVWYFGEDVIDYRQGSAFFTEGTWLAGRDGPPAMVMPAQPELGDVFRVENVIGIVFEELTVIEKDKTVVGPNGPVPGAIVVDELGVSGGHSKKTLAPGYGEFLTRGSGELEAMAVATPTNSLPGGSPVEIRKILTAAWGTLEYSRAKDWQFARASVRRIQQ
;
A
#
# COMPACT_ATOMS: atom_id res chain seq x y z
N MET A 1 30.86 35.11 21.70
CA MET A 1 30.16 34.48 22.83
C MET A 1 28.77 34.08 22.33
N SER A 2 28.54 32.76 22.35
CA SER A 2 27.30 31.99 22.47
C SER A 2 25.98 32.77 22.41
N GLY A 3 24.91 32.34 21.71
CA GLY A 3 24.50 31.05 21.17
C GLY A 3 22.96 31.07 21.10
N PHE A 4 22.35 30.19 20.29
CA PHE A 4 21.04 29.52 20.46
C PHE A 4 20.56 29.04 19.08
N PHE A 5 20.90 27.79 18.75
CA PHE A 5 20.20 27.00 17.73
C PHE A 5 19.13 26.18 18.45
N ALA A 6 17.87 26.36 18.06
CA ALA A 6 16.77 25.51 18.47
C ALA A 6 16.72 24.28 17.55
N ASN A 7 17.08 23.11 18.08
CA ASN A 7 16.83 21.82 17.44
C ASN A 7 15.33 21.50 17.50
N GLY A 8 14.64 21.65 16.38
CA GLY A 8 13.31 21.10 16.19
C GLY A 8 13.41 19.66 15.72
N HIS A 9 13.16 18.70 16.63
CA HIS A 9 12.89 17.32 16.26
C HIS A 9 11.55 17.27 15.51
N ARG A 10 11.59 17.15 14.17
CA ARG A 10 10.41 16.82 13.37
C ARG A 10 10.14 15.32 13.51
N ARG A 11 8.95 14.99 14.01
CA ARG A 11 8.42 13.62 14.07
C ARG A 11 8.19 13.12 12.64
N LEU A 12 8.82 12.00 12.27
CA LEU A 12 8.44 11.24 11.07
C LEU A 12 7.00 10.73 11.26
N ARG A 13 6.17 10.91 10.24
CA ARG A 13 4.82 10.33 10.16
C ARG A 13 4.95 9.11 9.24
N VAL A 14 4.51 7.96 9.72
CA VAL A 14 4.43 6.71 8.97
C VAL A 14 3.19 6.80 8.07
N ILE A 15 3.39 6.74 6.77
CA ILE A 15 2.36 6.86 5.72
C ILE A 15 2.13 5.44 5.15
N GLY A 16 0.87 5.09 4.95
CA GLY A 16 0.41 3.77 4.48
C GLY A 16 0.82 3.50 3.04
N VAL A 17 1.99 2.88 2.92
CA VAL A 17 2.43 1.85 1.96
C VAL A 17 3.65 1.28 2.68
N ALA A 18 3.45 0.36 3.64
CA ALA A 18 4.44 -0.31 4.53
C ALA A 18 5.86 0.29 4.75
N THR A 19 6.07 1.62 4.67
CA THR A 19 7.40 2.22 4.62
C THR A 19 7.84 2.61 6.02
N LEU A 20 8.55 1.70 6.68
CA LEU A 20 9.22 1.97 7.95
C LEU A 20 10.59 2.65 7.70
N VAL A 21 10.63 3.97 7.44
CA VAL A 21 11.90 4.71 7.40
C VAL A 21 12.34 5.10 8.81
N LEU A 22 13.19 4.29 9.45
CA LEU A 22 13.88 4.69 10.70
C LEU A 22 15.19 5.46 10.41
N ALA A 23 15.22 6.72 10.83
CA ALA A 23 16.42 7.56 10.86
C ALA A 23 17.40 7.10 11.96
N GLY A 24 18.56 6.56 11.58
CA GLY A 24 19.65 6.24 12.48
C GLY A 24 20.71 7.35 12.49
N ALA A 25 20.92 7.99 13.63
CA ALA A 25 22.12 8.79 13.90
C ALA A 25 22.72 8.32 15.23
N GLY A 26 23.90 7.69 15.16
CA GLY A 26 24.59 7.17 16.33
C GLY A 26 25.95 6.61 15.97
N THR A 27 26.92 7.50 15.73
CA THR A 27 28.35 7.18 15.66
C THR A 27 28.82 6.62 16.99
N ILE A 28 29.31 5.38 17.02
CA ILE A 28 30.24 4.92 18.06
C ILE A 28 31.46 4.33 17.37
N ALA A 29 32.58 5.03 17.51
CA ALA A 29 33.90 4.55 17.16
C ALA A 29 34.27 3.39 18.09
N ALA A 30 34.54 2.21 17.55
CA ALA A 30 35.13 1.10 18.29
C ALA A 30 36.63 1.05 17.98
N THR A 31 37.45 1.56 18.90
CA THR A 31 38.87 1.22 18.98
C THR A 31 39.03 -0.10 19.71
N ALA A 32 39.69 -1.07 19.06
CA ALA A 32 40.02 -2.36 19.63
C ALA A 32 41.13 -2.27 20.71
N GLY A 33 41.02 -3.08 21.75
CA GLY A 33 42.07 -3.35 22.74
C GLY A 33 41.65 -4.46 23.71
N PRO A 34 42.42 -5.56 23.87
CA PRO A 34 41.99 -6.77 24.57
C PRO A 34 42.37 -6.74 26.06
N ASN A 35 41.56 -7.37 26.92
CA ASN A 35 42.04 -8.31 27.94
C ASN A 35 40.89 -8.93 28.74
N ALA A 36 41.04 -10.23 28.97
CA ALA A 36 40.16 -11.10 29.72
C ALA A 36 40.13 -10.77 31.23
N THR A 37 39.00 -11.04 31.88
CA THR A 37 38.96 -11.86 33.11
C THR A 37 37.54 -12.38 33.37
N ASP A 38 37.55 -13.65 33.77
CA ASP A 38 36.47 -14.55 34.16
C ASP A 38 35.66 -14.05 35.37
N HIS A 39 34.32 -14.06 35.27
CA HIS A 39 33.43 -13.92 36.43
C HIS A 39 32.19 -14.81 36.27
N GLN A 40 32.29 -15.99 36.90
CA GLN A 40 31.29 -16.78 37.60
C GLN A 40 29.80 -16.45 37.36
N LEU A 41 29.14 -17.42 36.71
CA LEU A 41 27.70 -17.63 36.70
C LEU A 41 27.17 -17.90 38.12
N THR A 42 26.53 -16.91 38.75
CA THR A 42 25.65 -17.12 39.89
C THR A 42 24.24 -17.43 39.41
N ALA A 43 23.78 -18.63 39.74
CA ALA A 43 22.42 -19.10 39.48
C ALA A 43 21.40 -18.21 40.21
N ILE A 44 20.60 -17.46 39.46
CA ILE A 44 19.46 -16.72 40.00
C ILE A 44 18.27 -17.68 40.12
N HIS A 45 17.71 -17.64 41.32
CA HIS A 45 16.65 -18.45 41.88
C HIS A 45 15.41 -18.54 40.97
N ARG A 46 14.92 -19.76 40.77
CA ARG A 46 13.73 -20.07 39.98
C ARG A 46 12.48 -19.62 40.76
N SER A 47 11.99 -18.41 40.53
CA SER A 47 10.67 -17.99 40.98
C SER A 47 9.59 -18.68 40.13
N GLN A 48 8.57 -19.24 40.79
CA GLN A 48 7.41 -19.85 40.16
C GLN A 48 6.65 -18.83 39.28
N PRO A 49 5.93 -19.28 38.23
CA PRO A 49 5.27 -18.39 37.30
C PRO A 49 4.11 -17.69 38.00
N SER A 50 4.10 -16.36 37.96
CA SER A 50 2.91 -15.58 38.26
C SER A 50 1.87 -15.86 37.18
N ASN A 51 0.70 -16.35 37.59
CA ASN A 51 -0.52 -16.38 36.78
C ASN A 51 -1.01 -14.94 36.54
N ALA A 52 -0.28 -14.20 35.71
CA ALA A 52 -0.80 -13.04 35.00
C ALA A 52 -0.93 -13.48 33.55
N SER A 53 -2.15 -13.51 33.04
CA SER A 53 -2.43 -13.59 31.62
C SER A 53 -1.81 -12.36 30.96
N ASP A 54 -0.55 -12.48 30.52
CA ASP A 54 0.07 -11.57 29.56
C ASP A 54 -0.53 -11.83 28.15
N GLU A 55 -1.85 -11.89 28.07
CA GLU A 55 -2.55 -11.65 26.81
C GLU A 55 -2.42 -10.15 26.57
N TRP A 56 -1.58 -9.78 25.59
CA TRP A 56 -1.70 -8.48 24.96
C TRP A 56 -3.17 -8.32 24.58
N PRO A 57 -3.88 -7.29 25.07
CA PRO A 57 -5.27 -7.10 24.69
C PRO A 57 -5.25 -6.97 23.17
N ILE A 58 -5.86 -7.93 22.47
CA ILE A 58 -6.11 -7.81 21.04
C ILE A 58 -7.10 -6.65 20.94
N THR A 59 -6.60 -5.44 20.71
CA THR A 59 -7.47 -4.32 20.38
C THR A 59 -8.16 -4.70 19.08
N GLU A 60 -9.50 -4.63 19.04
CA GLU A 60 -10.25 -4.89 17.79
C GLU A 60 -9.80 -3.95 16.67
N CYS A 61 -9.25 -2.80 17.04
CA CYS A 61 -8.67 -1.82 16.14
C CYS A 61 -7.16 -2.06 15.95
N GLY A 62 -6.72 -2.13 14.69
CA GLY A 62 -5.33 -2.40 14.32
C GLY A 62 -4.42 -1.17 14.27
N THR A 63 -4.89 0.01 14.68
CA THR A 63 -4.04 1.21 14.80
C THR A 63 -3.09 1.10 15.98
N PHE A 64 -1.98 1.85 15.96
CA PHE A 64 -0.97 1.81 17.03
C PHE A 64 -1.49 2.19 18.42
N ASP A 65 -2.50 3.07 18.50
CA ASP A 65 -3.15 3.45 19.76
C ASP A 65 -4.44 2.65 20.04
N GLY A 66 -4.80 1.74 19.14
CA GLY A 66 -6.01 0.92 19.21
C GLY A 66 -7.30 1.74 19.14
N GLN A 67 -7.27 2.94 18.54
CA GLN A 67 -8.41 3.85 18.38
C GLN A 67 -8.72 4.15 16.91
N GLY A 68 -9.94 4.63 16.66
CA GLY A 68 -10.35 5.18 15.36
C GLY A 68 -11.09 4.21 14.45
N CYS A 69 -10.93 2.90 14.65
CA CYS A 69 -11.64 1.90 13.84
C CYS A 69 -13.15 1.93 14.09
N THR A 70 -13.89 1.63 13.04
CA THR A 70 -15.33 1.58 13.05
C THR A 70 -15.83 0.32 13.80
N PRO A 71 -16.95 0.39 14.54
CA PRO A 71 -17.52 -0.79 15.18
C PRO A 71 -17.84 -1.91 14.18
N THR A 72 -17.66 -3.15 14.62
CA THR A 72 -17.98 -4.36 13.83
C THR A 72 -19.38 -4.33 13.21
N SER A 73 -20.38 -3.70 13.85
CA SER A 73 -21.75 -3.63 13.33
C SER A 73 -21.91 -2.83 12.03
N GLU A 74 -20.94 -2.01 11.65
CA GLU A 74 -20.96 -1.19 10.43
C GLU A 74 -20.06 -1.78 9.33
N ARG A 75 -19.40 -2.91 9.62
CA ARG A 75 -18.43 -3.53 8.72
C ARG A 75 -19.05 -4.59 7.82
N VAL A 76 -18.65 -4.60 6.56
CA VAL A 76 -19.17 -5.50 5.51
C VAL A 76 -18.21 -6.62 5.12
N ASP A 77 -17.02 -6.67 5.73
CA ASP A 77 -15.95 -7.66 5.49
C ASP A 77 -15.92 -8.80 6.53
N LEU A 78 -17.08 -9.12 7.12
CA LEU A 78 -17.18 -10.10 8.22
C LEU A 78 -17.54 -11.52 7.78
N ASP A 79 -18.18 -11.64 6.62
CA ASP A 79 -18.61 -12.93 6.10
C ASP A 79 -17.42 -13.72 5.56
N ARG A 80 -17.48 -15.05 5.70
CA ARG A 80 -16.46 -15.94 5.15
C ARG A 80 -16.75 -16.17 3.66
N PRO A 81 -15.88 -15.72 2.73
CA PRO A 81 -16.10 -15.87 1.29
C PRO A 81 -15.93 -17.32 0.81
N THR A 82 -16.50 -17.62 -0.36
CA THR A 82 -16.27 -18.84 -1.15
C THR A 82 -15.65 -18.51 -2.49
N PHE A 83 -14.81 -19.41 -3.01
CA PHE A 83 -13.94 -19.16 -4.16
C PHE A 83 -14.02 -20.30 -5.18
N SER A 84 -15.00 -20.23 -6.09
CA SER A 84 -15.21 -21.26 -7.12
C SER A 84 -14.44 -20.97 -8.42
N ASP A 85 -14.25 -19.70 -8.78
CA ASP A 85 -13.42 -19.24 -9.92
C ASP A 85 -12.55 -18.00 -9.55
N PRO A 86 -11.68 -18.12 -8.53
CA PRO A 86 -11.09 -16.96 -7.86
C PRO A 86 -10.12 -16.10 -8.68
N THR A 87 -9.56 -16.66 -9.75
CA THR A 87 -8.56 -15.96 -10.57
C THR A 87 -9.17 -15.08 -11.65
N LYS A 88 -10.47 -15.22 -11.90
CA LYS A 88 -11.21 -14.36 -12.82
C LYS A 88 -11.74 -13.13 -12.07
N ILE A 89 -10.86 -12.15 -11.87
CA ILE A 89 -11.19 -10.94 -11.13
C ILE A 89 -11.83 -9.90 -12.07
N ASP A 90 -13.16 -9.89 -12.16
CA ASP A 90 -13.97 -9.00 -13.00
C ASP A 90 -14.68 -7.86 -12.24
N ASN A 91 -14.38 -7.68 -10.94
CA ASN A 91 -14.86 -6.53 -10.18
C ASN A 91 -14.42 -5.22 -10.86
N PRO A 92 -15.37 -4.33 -11.24
CA PRO A 92 -15.05 -3.15 -12.04
C PRO A 92 -14.15 -2.16 -11.31
N LEU A 93 -14.22 -2.10 -9.97
CA LEU A 93 -13.46 -1.19 -9.12
C LEU A 93 -12.13 -1.79 -8.65
N PHE A 94 -11.85 -3.07 -8.93
CA PHE A 94 -10.54 -3.69 -8.72
C PHE A 94 -10.19 -4.61 -9.91
N PRO A 95 -9.98 -4.06 -11.11
CA PRO A 95 -9.92 -4.83 -12.35
C PRO A 95 -8.51 -5.42 -12.61
N VAL A 96 -7.84 -5.92 -11.56
CA VAL A 96 -6.43 -6.37 -11.59
C VAL A 96 -6.16 -7.44 -12.65
N SER A 97 -7.13 -8.31 -12.95
CA SER A 97 -6.97 -9.34 -14.00
C SER A 97 -7.03 -8.78 -15.44
N THR A 98 -7.49 -7.53 -15.61
CA THR A 98 -7.65 -6.88 -16.92
C THR A 98 -6.72 -5.68 -17.13
N LEU A 99 -6.00 -5.27 -16.07
CA LEU A 99 -4.96 -4.27 -16.14
C LEU A 99 -3.60 -4.97 -16.03
N ASP A 100 -2.89 -5.09 -17.16
CA ASP A 100 -1.55 -5.70 -17.16
C ASP A 100 -0.55 -4.84 -16.39
N SER A 101 -0.64 -3.51 -16.53
CA SER A 101 0.23 -2.57 -15.84
C SER A 101 -0.43 -1.22 -15.60
N VAL A 102 -0.25 -0.69 -14.40
CA VAL A 102 -0.67 0.64 -13.96
C VAL A 102 0.54 1.39 -13.45
N ILE A 103 0.68 2.65 -13.85
CA ILE A 103 1.68 3.56 -13.30
C ILE A 103 0.96 4.74 -12.65
N GLN A 104 1.22 4.95 -11.38
CA GLN A 104 0.81 6.14 -10.66
C GLN A 104 2.02 7.06 -10.47
N VAL A 105 1.79 8.37 -10.55
CA VAL A 105 2.81 9.39 -10.30
C VAL A 105 2.27 10.44 -9.36
N GLY A 106 3.15 11.05 -8.58
CA GLY A 106 2.67 11.82 -7.46
C GLY A 106 3.77 12.44 -6.62
N THR A 107 3.38 12.78 -5.39
CA THR A 107 4.23 13.39 -4.39
C THR A 107 3.97 12.77 -3.03
N VAL A 108 5.02 12.34 -2.34
CA VAL A 108 4.97 11.91 -0.94
C VAL A 108 5.96 12.77 -0.16
N ASP A 109 5.52 13.42 0.92
CA ASP A 109 6.33 14.33 1.74
C ASP A 109 7.09 15.42 0.93
N GLY A 110 6.48 15.85 -0.18
CA GLY A 110 7.05 16.84 -1.10
C GLY A 110 8.09 16.31 -2.08
N LEU A 111 8.46 15.03 -2.01
CA LEU A 111 9.35 14.36 -2.94
C LEU A 111 8.56 13.74 -4.12
N PRO A 112 9.14 13.62 -5.32
CA PRO A 112 8.51 12.90 -6.43
C PRO A 112 8.26 11.44 -6.06
N PHE A 113 7.06 10.94 -6.32
CA PHE A 113 6.67 9.55 -6.08
C PHE A 113 6.18 8.90 -7.38
N ARG A 114 6.46 7.61 -7.55
CA ARG A 114 5.86 6.76 -8.57
C ARG A 114 5.70 5.35 -8.05
N SER A 115 4.58 4.75 -8.38
CA SER A 115 4.37 3.32 -8.24
C SER A 115 4.07 2.67 -9.58
N GLU A 116 4.42 1.39 -9.67
CA GLU A 116 4.12 0.52 -10.80
C GLU A 116 3.45 -0.75 -10.26
N THR A 117 2.25 -1.04 -10.71
CA THR A 117 1.55 -2.30 -10.40
C THR A 117 1.46 -3.11 -11.69
N THR A 118 1.85 -4.38 -11.66
CA THR A 118 1.87 -5.25 -12.83
C THR A 118 1.29 -6.62 -12.50
N THR A 119 0.22 -7.01 -13.19
CA THR A 119 -0.34 -8.36 -13.06
C THR A 119 0.59 -9.36 -13.73
N LEU A 120 0.96 -10.40 -13.00
CA LEU A 120 1.88 -11.42 -13.48
C LEU A 120 1.11 -12.47 -14.31
N PRO A 121 1.78 -13.10 -15.31
CA PRO A 121 1.14 -14.10 -16.17
C PRO A 121 0.82 -15.41 -15.44
N ASP A 122 1.52 -15.68 -14.33
CA ASP A 122 1.33 -16.86 -13.51
C ASP A 122 0.36 -16.59 -12.35
N THR A 123 -0.43 -17.60 -12.00
CA THR A 123 -1.26 -17.61 -10.79
C THR A 123 -0.53 -18.29 -9.64
N GLY A 124 -0.83 -17.89 -8.41
CA GLY A 124 -0.37 -18.56 -7.19
C GLY A 124 -1.43 -19.48 -6.60
N VAL A 125 -1.08 -20.14 -5.50
CA VAL A 125 -2.01 -20.87 -4.62
C VAL A 125 -1.66 -20.52 -3.18
N VAL A 126 -2.67 -20.22 -2.36
CA VAL A 126 -2.52 -19.99 -0.91
C VAL A 126 -3.28 -21.06 -0.15
N ASP A 127 -2.64 -21.69 0.85
CA ASP A 127 -3.31 -22.58 1.80
C ASP A 127 -4.00 -21.73 2.88
N TRP A 128 -5.31 -21.55 2.72
CA TRP A 128 -6.14 -20.87 3.69
C TRP A 128 -6.84 -21.89 4.60
N TYR A 129 -6.16 -22.23 5.69
CA TYR A 129 -6.65 -23.14 6.73
C TYR A 129 -7.06 -24.53 6.19
N GLY A 130 -6.21 -25.13 5.35
CA GLY A 130 -6.41 -26.42 4.71
C GLY A 130 -7.23 -26.37 3.41
N THR A 131 -7.55 -25.17 2.93
CA THR A 131 -8.22 -24.96 1.63
C THR A 131 -7.27 -24.27 0.68
N GLU A 132 -6.89 -24.93 -0.40
CA GLU A 132 -6.09 -24.32 -1.46
C GLU A 132 -6.95 -23.33 -2.27
N VAL A 133 -6.58 -22.05 -2.25
CA VAL A 133 -7.23 -20.99 -3.02
C VAL A 133 -6.27 -20.52 -4.11
N PRO A 134 -6.59 -20.71 -5.39
CA PRO A 134 -5.86 -20.09 -6.49
C PRO A 134 -5.96 -18.56 -6.43
N VAL A 135 -4.85 -17.86 -6.67
CA VAL A 135 -4.76 -16.39 -6.58
C VAL A 135 -4.12 -15.79 -7.83
N VAL A 136 -4.54 -14.58 -8.20
CA VAL A 136 -3.81 -13.72 -9.13
C VAL A 136 -2.61 -13.11 -8.42
N LEU A 137 -1.46 -13.10 -9.09
CA LEU A 137 -0.25 -12.46 -8.57
C LEU A 137 -0.09 -11.08 -9.20
N SER A 138 0.20 -10.08 -8.38
CA SER A 138 0.51 -8.71 -8.80
C SER A 138 1.88 -8.32 -8.24
N GLN A 139 2.69 -7.63 -9.03
CA GLN A 139 3.91 -7.02 -8.56
C GLN A 139 3.71 -5.52 -8.40
N TYR A 140 3.98 -5.02 -7.21
CA TYR A 140 4.07 -3.61 -6.91
C TYR A 140 5.53 -3.16 -6.79
N VAL A 141 5.86 -1.99 -7.32
CA VAL A 141 7.17 -1.35 -7.16
C VAL A 141 6.99 0.13 -6.90
N ALA A 142 7.53 0.62 -5.78
CA ALA A 142 7.49 2.03 -5.41
C ALA A 142 8.85 2.70 -5.56
N TYR A 143 8.82 3.96 -6.03
CA TYR A 143 9.96 4.83 -6.15
C TYR A 143 9.69 6.19 -5.49
N LEU A 144 10.59 6.61 -4.60
CA LEU A 144 10.59 7.94 -3.99
C LEU A 144 11.87 8.67 -4.38
N ASP A 145 11.73 9.90 -4.89
CA ASP A 145 12.84 10.70 -5.42
C ASP A 145 13.72 9.94 -6.43
N GLY A 146 13.09 9.05 -7.21
CA GLY A 146 13.74 8.20 -8.20
C GLY A 146 14.55 7.02 -7.64
N GLN A 147 14.56 6.82 -6.32
CA GLN A 147 15.13 5.64 -5.66
C GLN A 147 14.04 4.60 -5.44
N ILE A 148 14.39 3.32 -5.57
CA ILE A 148 13.51 2.23 -5.20
C ILE A 148 13.31 2.24 -3.68
N GLU A 149 12.05 2.23 -3.25
CA GLU A 149 11.67 2.17 -1.83
C GLU A 149 11.07 0.81 -1.48
N GLU A 150 10.28 0.21 -2.37
CA GLU A 150 9.58 -1.03 -2.06
C GLU A 150 9.38 -1.88 -3.32
N VAL A 151 9.41 -3.20 -3.13
CA VAL A 151 8.86 -4.19 -4.06
C VAL A 151 7.96 -5.13 -3.28
N ALA A 152 6.73 -5.32 -3.75
CA ALA A 152 5.81 -6.30 -3.18
C ALA A 152 5.30 -7.29 -4.25
N LEU A 153 5.01 -8.51 -3.82
CA LEU A 153 4.29 -9.52 -4.59
C LEU A 153 2.95 -9.82 -3.93
N ASP A 154 1.89 -9.20 -4.44
CA ASP A 154 0.53 -9.24 -3.91
C ASP A 154 -0.25 -10.45 -4.44
N ARG A 155 -1.20 -10.94 -3.65
CA ARG A 155 -2.01 -12.14 -3.95
C ARG A 155 -3.49 -11.84 -3.83
N TYR A 156 -4.24 -11.83 -4.94
CA TYR A 156 -5.67 -11.51 -4.92
C TYR A 156 -6.54 -12.67 -5.40
N ALA A 157 -7.76 -12.75 -4.88
CA ALA A 157 -8.79 -13.66 -5.37
C ALA A 157 -10.17 -12.99 -5.29
N GLN A 158 -11.04 -13.25 -6.28
CA GLN A 158 -12.42 -12.80 -6.24
C GLN A 158 -13.34 -13.92 -5.74
N ALA A 159 -14.16 -13.59 -4.74
CA ALA A 159 -15.16 -14.49 -4.19
C ALA A 159 -16.39 -14.62 -5.10
N ASP A 160 -17.19 -15.65 -4.87
CA ASP A 160 -18.39 -15.97 -5.67
C ASP A 160 -19.46 -14.87 -5.61
N ASP A 161 -19.45 -14.03 -4.58
CA ASP A 161 -20.34 -12.88 -4.44
C ASP A 161 -19.88 -11.64 -5.22
N GLY A 162 -18.67 -11.66 -5.80
CA GLY A 162 -18.07 -10.57 -6.56
C GLY A 162 -17.11 -9.67 -5.75
N SER A 163 -16.97 -9.90 -4.44
CA SER A 163 -15.99 -9.19 -3.62
C SER A 163 -14.58 -9.69 -3.90
N VAL A 164 -13.59 -8.79 -3.86
CA VAL A 164 -12.18 -9.14 -4.08
C VAL A 164 -11.45 -9.14 -2.75
N TRP A 165 -10.61 -10.14 -2.55
CA TRP A 165 -9.91 -10.42 -1.30
C TRP A 165 -8.41 -10.46 -1.52
N TYR A 166 -7.68 -9.86 -0.59
CA TYR A 166 -6.24 -9.85 -0.48
C TYR A 166 -5.77 -10.99 0.42
N PHE A 167 -4.95 -11.89 -0.12
CA PHE A 167 -4.43 -13.06 0.56
C PHE A 167 -3.02 -12.87 1.11
N GLY A 168 -2.45 -11.67 0.95
CA GLY A 168 -1.15 -11.27 1.48
C GLY A 168 -0.09 -11.03 0.42
N GLU A 169 1.11 -10.76 0.90
CA GLU A 169 2.21 -10.19 0.13
C GLU A 169 3.57 -10.62 0.63
N ASP A 170 4.54 -10.59 -0.29
CA ASP A 170 5.96 -10.61 0.06
C ASP A 170 6.55 -9.23 -0.22
N VAL A 171 6.90 -8.49 0.84
CA VAL A 171 7.41 -7.12 0.76
C VAL A 171 8.93 -7.10 0.97
N ILE A 172 9.62 -6.28 0.18
CA ILE A 172 11.02 -5.92 0.38
C ILE A 172 11.15 -4.40 0.33
N ASP A 173 11.48 -3.82 1.48
CA ASP A 173 11.84 -2.42 1.60
C ASP A 173 13.30 -2.21 1.24
N TYR A 174 13.58 -1.08 0.60
CA TYR A 174 14.91 -0.67 0.16
C TYR A 174 15.34 0.58 0.91
N ARG A 175 16.63 0.62 1.26
CA ARG A 175 17.27 1.82 1.81
C ARG A 175 18.59 2.04 1.11
N GLN A 176 18.75 3.22 0.50
CA GLN A 176 19.96 3.56 -0.25
C GLN A 176 20.29 2.51 -1.35
N GLY A 177 19.24 1.99 -2.01
CA GLY A 177 19.36 1.01 -3.08
C GLY A 177 19.71 -0.42 -2.63
N SER A 178 19.70 -0.71 -1.32
CA SER A 178 19.91 -2.06 -0.78
C SER A 178 18.65 -2.55 -0.08
N ALA A 179 18.29 -3.82 -0.27
CA ALA A 179 17.24 -4.46 0.51
C ALA A 179 17.53 -4.31 2.01
N PHE A 180 16.53 -3.85 2.76
CA PHE A 180 16.68 -3.40 4.13
C PHE A 180 15.88 -4.28 5.11
N PHE A 181 14.57 -4.45 4.91
CA PHE A 181 13.74 -5.37 5.69
C PHE A 181 12.50 -5.84 4.89
N THR A 182 11.70 -6.74 5.48
CA THR A 182 10.54 -7.40 4.86
C THR A 182 9.31 -7.43 5.79
N GLU A 183 9.18 -6.45 6.68
CA GLU A 183 8.26 -6.45 7.83
C GLU A 183 6.80 -6.48 7.39
N GLY A 184 6.46 -5.86 6.26
CA GLY A 184 5.12 -5.93 5.66
C GLY A 184 4.74 -7.29 5.04
N THR A 185 5.60 -8.30 5.07
CA THR A 185 5.28 -9.62 4.49
C THR A 185 4.25 -10.36 5.35
N TRP A 186 3.11 -10.71 4.78
CA TRP A 186 2.08 -11.53 5.44
C TRP A 186 1.38 -12.48 4.47
N LEU A 187 0.78 -13.53 5.00
CA LEU A 187 0.01 -14.50 4.21
C LEU A 187 -1.22 -14.96 4.97
N ALA A 188 -2.37 -14.93 4.29
CA ALA A 188 -3.61 -15.48 4.80
C ALA A 188 -3.44 -16.97 5.18
N GLY A 189 -4.04 -17.38 6.30
CA GLY A 189 -3.86 -18.72 6.85
C GLY A 189 -2.63 -18.89 7.73
N ARG A 190 -1.55 -18.12 7.49
CA ARG A 190 -0.33 -18.10 8.31
C ARG A 190 -0.41 -17.04 9.41
N ASP A 191 -0.65 -15.79 9.01
CA ASP A 191 -0.53 -14.63 9.92
C ASP A 191 -1.90 -14.05 10.30
N GLY A 192 -2.92 -14.26 9.47
CA GLY A 192 -4.26 -13.74 9.69
C GLY A 192 -5.28 -14.24 8.67
N PRO A 193 -6.51 -13.70 8.69
CA PRO A 193 -7.48 -13.94 7.63
C PRO A 193 -7.09 -13.17 6.35
N PRO A 194 -7.62 -13.54 5.17
CA PRO A 194 -7.60 -12.61 4.04
C PRO A 194 -8.41 -11.36 4.38
N ALA A 195 -8.09 -10.25 3.72
CA ALA A 195 -8.76 -8.96 3.89
C ALA A 195 -9.57 -8.60 2.64
N MET A 196 -10.70 -7.92 2.76
CA MET A 196 -11.52 -7.56 1.60
C MET A 196 -10.93 -6.29 0.97
N VAL A 197 -10.36 -6.38 -0.23
CA VAL A 197 -9.78 -5.21 -0.92
C VAL A 197 -10.85 -4.40 -1.67
N MET A 198 -11.95 -5.03 -2.07
CA MET A 198 -13.06 -4.37 -2.77
C MET A 198 -14.39 -5.11 -2.59
N PRO A 199 -15.46 -4.47 -2.08
CA PRO A 199 -16.79 -5.05 -2.07
C PRO A 199 -17.33 -5.31 -3.50
N ALA A 200 -18.23 -6.27 -3.63
CA ALA A 200 -18.88 -6.55 -4.92
C ALA A 200 -19.73 -5.36 -5.41
N GLN A 201 -20.45 -4.73 -4.48
CA GLN A 201 -21.37 -3.62 -4.70
C GLN A 201 -21.23 -2.64 -3.55
N PRO A 202 -20.21 -1.76 -3.56
CA PRO A 202 -19.98 -0.83 -2.46
C PRO A 202 -21.11 0.19 -2.36
N GLU A 203 -21.69 0.31 -1.18
CA GLU A 203 -22.70 1.30 -0.83
C GLU A 203 -22.13 2.43 0.04
N LEU A 204 -22.82 3.57 0.05
CA LEU A 204 -22.41 4.70 0.87
C LEU A 204 -22.46 4.32 2.35
N GLY A 205 -21.33 4.50 3.05
CA GLY A 205 -21.17 4.15 4.46
C GLY A 205 -20.66 2.74 4.71
N ASP A 206 -20.46 1.91 3.67
CA ASP A 206 -19.81 0.62 3.86
C ASP A 206 -18.40 0.81 4.42
N VAL A 207 -18.08 0.00 5.44
CA VAL A 207 -16.74 -0.07 6.03
C VAL A 207 -16.16 -1.46 5.85
N PHE A 208 -14.92 -1.55 5.39
CA PHE A 208 -14.22 -2.80 5.18
C PHE A 208 -12.72 -2.60 5.38
N ARG A 209 -12.02 -3.67 5.75
CA ARG A 209 -10.57 -3.62 5.94
C ARG A 209 -9.86 -4.25 4.76
N VAL A 210 -9.01 -3.46 4.12
CA VAL A 210 -8.19 -3.91 2.98
C VAL A 210 -6.91 -4.59 3.44
N GLU A 211 -6.48 -4.32 4.68
CA GLU A 211 -5.45 -5.04 5.40
C GLU A 211 -5.86 -5.23 6.86
N ASN A 212 -5.68 -6.44 7.39
CA ASN A 212 -6.16 -6.76 8.73
C ASN A 212 -5.31 -7.84 9.44
N VAL A 213 -4.00 -7.64 9.45
CA VAL A 213 -3.09 -8.49 10.22
C VAL A 213 -2.45 -7.64 11.31
N ILE A 214 -3.17 -7.50 12.43
CA ILE A 214 -2.80 -6.62 13.53
C ILE A 214 -1.36 -6.88 13.98
N GLY A 215 -0.56 -5.81 14.05
CA GLY A 215 0.86 -5.87 14.38
C GLY A 215 1.78 -6.08 13.17
N ILE A 216 1.23 -6.30 11.97
CA ILE A 216 1.96 -6.38 10.70
C ILE A 216 1.44 -5.30 9.75
N VAL A 217 0.17 -5.39 9.34
CA VAL A 217 -0.49 -4.46 8.41
C VAL A 217 -1.93 -4.16 8.82
N PHE A 218 -2.38 -2.93 8.59
CA PHE A 218 -3.74 -2.50 8.92
C PHE A 218 -4.17 -1.28 8.11
N GLU A 219 -5.29 -1.42 7.42
CA GLU A 219 -5.99 -0.35 6.72
C GLU A 219 -7.50 -0.62 6.75
N GLU A 220 -8.29 0.40 7.10
CA GLU A 220 -9.75 0.38 7.08
C GLU A 220 -10.27 1.46 6.14
N LEU A 221 -11.19 1.11 5.24
CA LEU A 221 -11.80 2.01 4.28
C LEU A 221 -13.28 2.22 4.60
N THR A 222 -13.73 3.47 4.52
CA THR A 222 -15.14 3.87 4.56
C THR A 222 -15.56 4.48 3.24
N VAL A 223 -16.62 3.98 2.60
CA VAL A 223 -17.17 4.59 1.38
C VAL A 223 -17.88 5.91 1.73
N ILE A 224 -17.34 7.04 1.25
CA ILE A 224 -17.85 8.40 1.56
C ILE A 224 -18.50 9.10 0.36
N GLU A 225 -18.26 8.65 -0.87
CA GLU A 225 -18.98 9.10 -2.07
C GLU A 225 -19.18 7.92 -3.03
N LYS A 226 -20.33 7.91 -3.74
CA LYS A 226 -20.63 6.92 -4.79
C LYS A 226 -21.16 7.57 -6.06
N ASP A 227 -21.21 6.81 -7.15
CA ASP A 227 -21.73 7.22 -8.47
C ASP A 227 -21.04 8.47 -9.04
N LYS A 228 -19.77 8.68 -8.69
CA LYS A 228 -18.99 9.82 -9.14
C LYS A 228 -18.53 9.62 -10.57
N THR A 229 -18.52 10.70 -11.35
CA THR A 229 -17.86 10.71 -12.66
C THR A 229 -16.50 11.38 -12.53
N VAL A 230 -15.43 10.67 -12.88
CA VAL A 230 -14.06 11.21 -12.89
C VAL A 230 -13.58 11.46 -14.33
N VAL A 231 -12.57 12.32 -14.48
CA VAL A 231 -11.96 12.59 -15.78
C VAL A 231 -10.88 11.56 -16.03
N GLY A 232 -11.19 10.53 -16.83
CA GLY A 232 -10.24 9.50 -17.23
C GLY A 232 -9.41 9.89 -18.46
N PRO A 233 -8.35 9.12 -18.77
CA PRO A 233 -7.47 9.38 -19.90
C PRO A 233 -8.19 9.30 -21.25
N ASN A 234 -9.20 8.44 -21.38
CA ASN A 234 -10.00 8.25 -22.60
C ASN A 234 -11.37 8.96 -22.57
N GLY A 235 -11.58 9.85 -21.59
CA GLY A 235 -12.85 10.55 -21.38
C GLY A 235 -13.45 10.31 -19.99
N PRO A 236 -14.68 10.82 -19.73
CA PRO A 236 -15.34 10.67 -18.43
C PRO A 236 -15.57 9.20 -18.06
N VAL A 237 -15.30 8.84 -16.80
CA VAL A 237 -15.51 7.48 -16.25
C VAL A 237 -16.58 7.58 -15.16
N PRO A 238 -17.81 7.10 -15.40
CA PRO A 238 -18.86 7.08 -14.40
C PRO A 238 -18.69 5.92 -13.41
N GLY A 239 -19.37 5.99 -12.27
CA GLY A 239 -19.44 4.90 -11.30
C GLY A 239 -18.23 4.79 -10.35
N ALA A 240 -17.41 5.83 -10.26
CA ALA A 240 -16.33 5.89 -9.29
C ALA A 240 -16.87 6.06 -7.86
N ILE A 241 -16.13 5.53 -6.89
CA ILE A 241 -16.35 5.75 -5.46
C ILE A 241 -15.20 6.57 -4.87
N VAL A 242 -15.45 7.25 -3.76
CA VAL A 242 -14.40 7.81 -2.91
C VAL A 242 -14.50 7.16 -1.55
N VAL A 243 -13.36 6.71 -1.05
CA VAL A 243 -13.21 6.13 0.29
C VAL A 243 -12.35 7.04 1.16
N ASP A 244 -12.65 7.07 2.44
CA ASP A 244 -11.78 7.57 3.50
C ASP A 244 -11.05 6.38 4.10
N GLU A 245 -9.74 6.43 4.11
CA GLU A 245 -8.87 5.40 4.67
C GLU A 245 -8.40 5.81 6.05
N LEU A 246 -8.42 4.86 6.98
CA LEU A 246 -7.73 4.90 8.26
C LEU A 246 -6.54 3.94 8.19
N GLY A 247 -5.33 4.49 8.23
CA GLY A 247 -4.10 3.69 8.27
C GLY A 247 -3.64 3.34 9.68
N VAL A 248 -2.70 2.39 9.79
CA VAL A 248 -2.12 1.90 11.06
C VAL A 248 -1.64 3.01 12.04
N SER A 249 -1.18 4.15 11.51
CA SER A 249 -0.72 5.28 12.33
C SER A 249 -1.84 6.17 12.88
N GLY A 250 -3.11 5.85 12.58
CA GLY A 250 -4.29 6.67 12.88
C GLY A 250 -4.48 7.85 11.92
N GLY A 251 -3.67 7.94 10.86
CA GLY A 251 -3.80 8.94 9.81
C GLY A 251 -4.93 8.60 8.84
N HIS A 252 -5.50 9.64 8.24
CA HIS A 252 -6.53 9.49 7.22
C HIS A 252 -6.07 9.97 5.83
N SER A 253 -6.45 9.21 4.81
CA SER A 253 -6.24 9.52 3.39
C SER A 253 -7.55 9.35 2.61
N LYS A 254 -7.69 9.97 1.44
CA LYS A 254 -8.84 9.75 0.56
C LYS A 254 -8.39 9.08 -0.72
N LYS A 255 -8.99 7.94 -1.06
CA LYS A 255 -8.75 7.23 -2.31
C LYS A 255 -9.99 7.33 -3.20
N THR A 256 -9.78 7.51 -4.51
CA THR A 256 -10.83 7.46 -5.53
C THR A 256 -10.61 6.21 -6.35
N LEU A 257 -11.61 5.33 -6.40
CA LEU A 257 -11.55 4.07 -7.15
C LEU A 257 -12.49 4.21 -8.35
N ALA A 258 -11.99 3.95 -9.55
CA ALA A 258 -12.73 4.18 -10.79
C ALA A 258 -12.89 2.89 -11.61
N PRO A 259 -14.08 2.63 -12.19
CA PRO A 259 -14.33 1.46 -13.02
C PRO A 259 -13.33 1.30 -14.17
N GLY A 260 -12.72 0.12 -14.29
CA GLY A 260 -11.71 -0.18 -15.31
C GLY A 260 -10.32 0.36 -15.03
N TYR A 261 -10.12 1.06 -13.91
CA TYR A 261 -8.83 1.63 -13.51
C TYR A 261 -8.38 1.20 -12.11
N GLY A 262 -9.31 0.86 -11.21
CA GLY A 262 -8.96 0.60 -9.82
C GLY A 262 -8.63 1.90 -9.08
N GLU A 263 -7.58 1.90 -8.28
CA GLU A 263 -7.11 3.10 -7.59
C GLU A 263 -6.66 4.18 -8.58
N PHE A 264 -7.43 5.27 -8.63
CA PHE A 264 -7.31 6.31 -9.64
C PHE A 264 -6.63 7.57 -9.10
N LEU A 265 -6.85 7.88 -7.83
CA LEU A 265 -6.33 9.07 -7.16
C LEU A 265 -6.31 8.85 -5.65
N THR A 266 -5.15 9.07 -5.04
CA THR A 266 -4.97 9.10 -3.58
C THR A 266 -4.54 10.48 -3.13
N ARG A 267 -5.13 10.96 -2.03
CA ARG A 267 -4.87 12.28 -1.48
C ARG A 267 -4.89 12.25 0.04
N GLY A 268 -3.72 12.48 0.62
CA GLY A 268 -3.50 12.57 2.07
C GLY A 268 -2.86 13.90 2.48
N SER A 269 -2.51 14.00 3.77
CA SER A 269 -1.77 15.16 4.28
C SER A 269 -0.32 15.13 3.78
N GLY A 270 -0.04 15.85 2.69
CA GLY A 270 1.30 15.87 2.08
C GLY A 270 1.51 14.82 0.98
N GLU A 271 0.44 14.10 0.63
CA GLU A 271 0.45 13.01 -0.32
C GLU A 271 -0.52 13.28 -1.46
N LEU A 272 -0.07 13.00 -2.68
CA LEU A 272 -0.89 13.00 -3.87
C LEU A 272 -0.37 11.91 -4.79
N GLU A 273 -1.18 10.92 -5.11
CA GLU A 273 -0.86 9.91 -6.11
C GLU A 273 -1.96 9.92 -7.15
N ALA A 274 -1.59 10.00 -8.43
CA ALA A 274 -2.55 10.03 -9.51
C ALA A 274 -2.14 9.05 -10.59
N MET A 275 -3.11 8.29 -11.07
CA MET A 275 -2.90 7.39 -12.19
C MET A 275 -2.43 8.18 -13.43
N ALA A 276 -1.26 7.83 -13.94
CA ALA A 276 -0.67 8.42 -15.15
C ALA A 276 -0.90 7.53 -16.37
N VAL A 277 -0.81 6.22 -16.20
CA VAL A 277 -0.94 5.23 -17.27
C VAL A 277 -1.69 4.01 -16.72
N ALA A 278 -2.64 3.51 -17.50
CA ALA A 278 -3.20 2.18 -17.35
C ALA A 278 -3.22 1.52 -18.73
N THR A 279 -2.55 0.37 -18.87
CA THR A 279 -2.54 -0.38 -20.12
C THR A 279 -3.54 -1.54 -20.05
N PRO A 280 -4.65 -1.50 -20.81
CA PRO A 280 -5.58 -2.62 -20.89
C PRO A 280 -4.96 -3.84 -21.61
N THR A 281 -5.54 -5.03 -21.40
CA THR A 281 -5.11 -6.32 -21.97
C THR A 281 -5.10 -6.34 -23.51
N ASN A 282 -3.98 -5.93 -24.11
CA ASN A 282 -3.58 -6.32 -25.46
C ASN A 282 -2.06 -6.30 -25.63
N SER A 283 -1.31 -6.67 -24.58
CA SER A 283 0.15 -6.66 -24.61
C SER A 283 0.72 -7.54 -25.73
N LEU A 284 1.59 -6.94 -26.53
CA LEU A 284 2.50 -7.65 -27.42
C LEU A 284 3.81 -7.89 -26.66
N PRO A 285 4.50 -9.02 -26.87
CA PRO A 285 5.83 -9.22 -26.29
C PRO A 285 6.80 -8.12 -26.72
N GLY A 286 7.52 -7.56 -25.74
CA GLY A 286 8.42 -6.41 -25.90
C GLY A 286 8.13 -5.37 -24.82
N GLY A 287 9.16 -4.82 -24.17
CA GLY A 287 8.99 -3.86 -23.07
C GLY A 287 8.14 -2.64 -23.42
N SER A 288 7.82 -1.80 -22.43
CA SER A 288 6.84 -0.69 -22.57
C SER A 288 7.00 0.07 -23.90
N PRO A 289 5.92 0.18 -24.72
CA PRO A 289 5.97 0.87 -26.00
C PRO A 289 6.56 2.28 -25.86
N VAL A 290 7.24 2.76 -26.91
CA VAL A 290 7.86 4.10 -26.92
C VAL A 290 6.83 5.19 -26.61
N GLU A 291 5.60 4.97 -27.05
CA GLU A 291 4.43 5.82 -26.85
C GLU A 291 4.07 5.91 -25.36
N ILE A 292 4.02 4.77 -24.65
CA ILE A 292 3.79 4.72 -23.20
C ILE A 292 4.91 5.45 -22.45
N ARG A 293 6.17 5.24 -22.85
CA ARG A 293 7.31 5.96 -22.23
C ARG A 293 7.25 7.47 -22.46
N LYS A 294 6.77 7.92 -23.63
CA LYS A 294 6.56 9.35 -23.93
C LYS A 294 5.44 9.93 -23.07
N ILE A 295 4.31 9.23 -22.94
CA ILE A 295 3.20 9.65 -22.07
C ILE A 295 3.69 9.77 -20.62
N LEU A 296 4.39 8.75 -20.13
CA LEU A 296 4.97 8.76 -18.79
C LEU A 296 5.94 9.93 -18.59
N THR A 297 6.83 10.18 -19.55
CA THR A 297 7.76 11.33 -19.50
C THR A 297 7.01 12.67 -19.46
N ALA A 298 5.90 12.78 -20.20
CA ALA A 298 5.08 13.99 -20.21
C ALA A 298 4.25 14.15 -18.91
N ALA A 299 3.76 13.06 -18.32
CA ALA A 299 3.09 13.08 -17.02
C ALA A 299 4.05 13.57 -15.93
N TRP A 300 5.25 12.99 -15.85
CA TRP A 300 6.32 13.44 -14.96
C TRP A 300 6.68 14.91 -15.17
N GLY A 301 6.89 15.32 -16.43
CA GLY A 301 7.16 16.71 -16.76
C GLY A 301 6.05 17.66 -16.29
N THR A 302 4.78 17.25 -16.38
CA THR A 302 3.66 18.07 -15.90
C THR A 302 3.76 18.32 -14.40
N LEU A 303 4.10 17.29 -13.63
CA LEU A 303 4.27 17.38 -12.18
C LEU A 303 5.46 18.28 -11.82
N GLU A 304 6.62 18.04 -12.43
CA GLU A 304 7.85 18.80 -12.17
C GLU A 304 7.74 20.27 -12.54
N TYR A 305 7.19 20.59 -13.71
CA TYR A 305 6.98 21.99 -14.10
C TYR A 305 5.94 22.69 -13.23
N SER A 306 4.91 21.99 -12.77
CA SER A 306 3.92 22.55 -11.83
C SER A 306 4.57 22.89 -10.48
N ARG A 307 5.46 22.03 -9.96
CA ARG A 307 6.25 22.29 -8.75
C ARG A 307 7.15 23.51 -8.91
N ALA A 308 7.82 23.63 -10.04
CA ALA A 308 8.65 24.78 -10.38
C ALA A 308 7.86 26.07 -10.69
N LYS A 309 6.52 26.00 -10.69
CA LYS A 309 5.60 27.07 -11.12
C LYS A 309 5.82 27.53 -12.56
N ASP A 310 6.36 26.65 -13.40
CA ASP A 310 6.54 26.86 -14.83
C ASP A 310 5.28 26.42 -15.59
N TRP A 311 4.25 27.28 -15.54
CA TRP A 311 2.94 26.98 -16.12
C TRP A 311 2.94 26.88 -17.65
N GLN A 312 3.96 27.42 -18.32
CA GLN A 312 4.08 27.30 -19.78
C GLN A 312 4.49 25.88 -20.15
N PHE A 313 5.54 25.35 -19.51
CA PHE A 313 6.01 23.99 -19.77
C PHE A 313 5.08 22.93 -19.18
N ALA A 314 4.43 23.17 -18.05
CA ALA A 314 3.40 22.27 -17.52
C ALA A 314 2.26 22.07 -18.53
N ARG A 315 1.73 23.17 -19.13
CA ARG A 315 0.70 23.09 -20.17
C ARG A 315 1.18 22.41 -21.44
N ALA A 316 2.44 22.62 -21.83
CA ALA A 316 3.04 21.93 -22.98
C ALA A 316 3.13 20.41 -22.73
N SER A 317 3.48 19.99 -21.51
CA SER A 317 3.51 18.58 -21.12
C SER A 317 2.12 17.95 -21.14
N VAL A 318 1.08 18.60 -20.60
CA VAL A 318 -0.31 18.12 -20.70
C VAL A 318 -0.74 17.94 -22.16
N ARG A 319 -0.41 18.88 -23.05
CA ARG A 319 -0.75 18.77 -24.48
C ARG A 319 -0.07 17.58 -25.17
N ARG A 320 1.12 17.15 -24.71
CA ARG A 320 1.81 15.96 -25.24
C ARG A 320 1.17 14.65 -24.79
N ILE A 321 0.44 14.66 -23.68
CA ILE A 321 -0.35 13.50 -23.22
C ILE A 321 -1.62 13.36 -24.07
N GLN A 322 -2.17 14.48 -24.57
CA GLN A 322 -3.41 14.52 -25.36
C GLN A 322 -3.23 14.18 -26.85
N GLN A 323 -2.01 13.92 -27.32
CA GLN A 323 -1.67 13.64 -28.72
C GLN A 323 -1.31 12.17 -28.91
#